data_AF-A0A3M7PHB2-F1
#
_entry.id   AF-A0A3M7PHB2-F1
#
_cell.length_a   1.000
_cell.length_b   1.000
_cell.length_c   1.000
_cell.angle_alpha   90.00
_cell.angle_beta   90.00
_cell.angle_gamma   90.00
#
_symmetry.space_group_name_H-M   'P 1'
#
loop_
_entity.id
_entity.type
_entity.pdbx_description
1 polymer ?
#
loop_
_entity_poly.entity_id
_entity_poly.type
_entity_poly.pdbx_seq_one_letter_code
_entity_poly.pdbx_strand_id
1 'polypeptide(L)' 'MTLNNHSQRVRTLVVLQNGDLASGSEDRTIKIWNLENGSVKMTLKNHSSWVRTLAVLQNGDLVSGSEDSTIKIWNLENGS' A
#
# COMPACT_ATOMS: atom_id res chain seq x y z
N MET A 1 -1.18 18.47 -2.88
CA MET A 1 0.18 18.12 -2.42
C MET A 1 0.75 17.01 -3.29
N THR A 2 2.05 16.73 -3.23
CA THR A 2 2.69 15.61 -3.96
C THR A 2 3.39 14.67 -2.97
N LEU A 3 3.23 13.35 -3.13
CA LEU A 3 3.73 12.32 -2.21
C LEU A 3 4.94 11.58 -2.82
N ASN A 4 6.16 11.87 -2.36
CA ASN A 4 7.41 11.55 -3.08
C ASN A 4 8.34 10.53 -2.39
N ASN A 5 7.84 9.40 -1.88
CA ASN A 5 8.67 8.43 -1.15
C ASN A 5 8.83 7.05 -1.80
N HIS A 6 8.17 6.77 -2.93
CA HIS A 6 8.45 5.57 -3.72
C HIS A 6 9.71 5.77 -4.57
N SER A 7 10.57 4.76 -4.65
CA SER A 7 11.83 4.83 -5.42
C SER A 7 11.69 4.35 -6.86
N GLN A 8 10.53 3.78 -7.21
CA GLN A 8 10.16 3.35 -8.55
C GLN A 8 8.70 3.71 -8.85
N ARG A 9 8.20 3.29 -10.02
CA ARG A 9 6.85 3.66 -10.50
C ARG A 9 5.79 3.20 -9.51
N VAL A 10 4.91 4.13 -9.15
CA VAL A 10 3.65 3.82 -8.45
C VAL A 10 2.68 3.24 -9.48
N ARG A 11 2.11 2.08 -9.18
CA ARG A 11 1.26 1.32 -10.11
C ARG A 11 -0.22 1.35 -9.74
N THR A 12 -0.53 1.54 -8.47
CA THR A 12 -1.90 1.40 -7.95
C THR A 12 -2.05 2.23 -6.67
N LEU A 13 -3.28 2.65 -6.40
CA LEU A 13 -3.67 3.31 -5.17
C LEU A 13 -5.07 2.89 -4.74
N VAL A 14 -5.37 3.02 -3.45
CA VAL A 14 -6.72 2.83 -2.91
C VAL A 14 -6.89 3.69 -1.65
N VAL A 15 -8.10 4.20 -1.44
CA VAL A 15 -8.47 4.91 -0.20
C VAL A 15 -8.91 3.88 0.83
N LEU A 16 -8.35 3.97 2.03
CA LEU A 16 -8.68 3.11 3.16
C LEU A 16 -9.93 3.62 3.87
N GLN A 17 -10.58 2.75 4.65
CA GLN A 17 -11.81 3.14 5.37
C GLN A 17 -11.59 4.26 6.39
N ASN A 18 -10.38 4.37 6.94
CA ASN A 18 -9.99 5.42 7.88
C ASN A 18 -9.63 6.76 7.19
N GLY A 19 -9.73 6.85 5.87
CA GLY A 19 -9.41 8.06 5.09
C GLY A 19 -7.93 8.19 4.69
N ASP A 20 -7.05 7.28 5.11
CA ASP A 20 -5.67 7.24 4.62
C ASP A 20 -5.63 6.74 3.16
N LEU A 21 -4.51 6.97 2.48
CA LEU A 21 -4.25 6.42 1.15
C LEU A 21 -3.25 5.27 1.25
N ALA A 22 -3.47 4.19 0.51
CA ALA A 22 -2.46 3.16 0.25
C ALA A 22 -1.98 3.22 -1.20
N SER A 23 -0.68 3.06 -1.45
CA SER A 23 -0.10 3.00 -2.79
C SER A 23 0.85 1.83 -2.95
N GLY A 24 0.75 1.09 -4.07
CA GLY A 24 1.63 -0.02 -4.42
C GLY A 24 2.58 0.35 -5.56
N SER A 25 3.82 -0.14 -5.50
CA SER A 25 4.92 0.29 -6.38
C SER A 25 5.78 -0.86 -6.91
N GLU A 26 6.50 -0.57 -8.00
CA GLU A 26 7.57 -1.41 -8.53
C GLU A 26 8.77 -1.53 -7.56
N ASP A 27 8.88 -0.65 -6.56
CA ASP A 27 9.87 -0.80 -5.49
C ASP A 27 9.54 -1.93 -4.49
N ARG A 28 8.50 -2.72 -4.80
CA ARG A 28 8.05 -3.91 -4.06
C ARG A 28 7.43 -3.58 -2.70
N THR A 29 7.15 -2.31 -2.45
CA THR A 29 6.53 -1.84 -1.21
C THR A 29 5.12 -1.32 -1.44
N ILE A 30 4.37 -1.29 -0.34
CA ILE A 30 3.13 -0.53 -0.23
C ILE A 30 3.36 0.56 0.81
N LYS A 31 2.92 1.77 0.54
CA LYS A 31 2.99 2.89 1.50
C LYS A 31 1.60 3.34 1.89
N ILE A 32 1.43 3.58 3.18
CA ILE A 32 0.22 4.16 3.76
C ILE A 32 0.51 5.63 4.07
N TRP A 33 -0.35 6.53 3.64
CA TRP A 33 -0.17 7.97 3.70
C TRP A 33 -1.28 8.62 4.51
N ASN A 34 -0.89 9.53 5.40
CA ASN A 34 -1.81 10.48 5.98
C ASN A 34 -2.12 11.55 4.92
N LEU A 35 -3.39 11.69 4.54
CA LEU A 35 -3.81 12.65 3.51
C LEU A 35 -3.91 14.11 4.00
N GLU A 36 -3.89 14.36 5.31
CA GLU A 36 -3.93 15.72 5.86
C GLU A 36 -2.57 16.41 5.72
N ASN A 37 -1.48 15.68 5.98
CA ASN A 37 -0.13 16.25 5.99
C ASN A 37 0.85 15.63 4.98
N GLY A 38 0.45 14.58 4.26
CA GLY A 38 1.25 13.92 3.24
C GLY A 38 2.39 13.04 3.76
N SER A 39 2.44 12.78 5.06
CA SER A 39 3.46 11.91 5.66
C SER A 39 3.17 10.43 5.38
N VAL A 40 4.23 9.62 5.31
CA VAL A 40 4.13 8.16 5.27
C VAL A 40 3.89 7.66 6.70
N LYS A 41 2.72 7.07 6.96
CA LYS A 41 2.39 6.43 8.24
C LYS A 41 3.05 5.08 8.38
N MET A 42 3.09 4.32 7.29
CA MET A 42 3.61 2.94 7.28
C MET A 42 4.17 2.57 5.91
N THR A 43 5.18 1.70 5.90
CA THR A 43 5.67 1.05 4.68
C THR A 43 5.61 -0.45 4.87
N LEU A 44 4.71 -1.10 4.15
CA LEU A 44 4.56 -2.55 4.13
C LEU A 44 5.56 -3.15 3.14
N LYS A 45 6.38 -4.07 3.65
CA LYS A 45 7.43 -4.76 2.92
C LYS A 45 7.19 -6.25 3.08
N ASN A 46 7.24 -7.02 2.00
CA ASN A 46 7.32 -8.49 1.99
C ASN A 46 7.09 -9.07 0.59
N HIS A 47 6.59 -8.27 -0.35
CA HIS A 47 6.59 -8.71 -1.74
C HIS A 47 8.03 -8.78 -2.27
N SER A 48 8.34 -9.84 -3.02
CA SER A 48 9.66 -10.01 -3.65
C SER A 48 9.71 -9.45 -5.07
N SER A 49 8.56 -9.04 -5.61
CA SER A 49 8.42 -8.35 -6.90
C SER A 49 7.36 -7.23 -6.84
N TRP A 50 7.08 -6.62 -7.99
CA TRP A 50 6.26 -5.42 -8.13
C TRP A 50 4.83 -5.60 -7.64
N VAL A 51 4.33 -4.62 -6.87
CA VAL A 51 2.92 -4.58 -6.48
C VAL A 51 2.11 -3.98 -7.62
N ARG A 52 1.19 -4.79 -8.18
CA ARG A 52 0.41 -4.43 -9.37
C ARG A 52 -0.97 -3.88 -9.04
N THR A 53 -1.57 -4.33 -7.94
CA THR A 53 -2.94 -3.97 -7.57
C THR A 53 -3.12 -3.96 -6.05
N LEU A 54 -4.07 -3.15 -5.59
CA LEU A 54 -4.53 -3.08 -4.22
C LEU A 54 -6.06 -3.16 -4.17
N ALA A 55 -6.60 -3.75 -3.12
CA ALA A 55 -8.02 -3.74 -2.79
C ALA A 55 -8.21 -3.62 -1.27
N VAL A 56 -9.34 -3.05 -0.84
CA VAL A 56 -9.70 -2.94 0.58
C VAL A 56 -10.87 -3.90 0.86
N LEU A 57 -10.71 -4.73 1.87
CA LEU A 57 -11.76 -5.65 2.33
C LEU A 57 -12.77 -4.92 3.22
N GLN A 58 -13.95 -5.52 3.39
CA GLN A 58 -15.00 -4.93 4.24
C GLN A 58 -14.58 -4.81 5.71
N ASN A 59 -13.72 -5.72 6.19
CA ASN A 59 -13.15 -5.66 7.55
C ASN A 59 -12.05 -4.60 7.72
N GLY A 60 -11.70 -3.85 6.68
CA GLY A 60 -10.67 -2.81 6.71
C GLY A 60 -9.27 -3.27 6.33
N ASP A 61 -9.04 -4.58 6.15
CA ASP A 61 -7.74 -5.08 5.73
C ASP A 61 -7.42 -4.67 4.29
N LEU A 62 -6.12 -4.50 4.02
CA LEU A 62 -5.61 -4.24 2.68
C LEU A 62 -5.20 -5.56 2.02
N VAL A 63 -5.47 -5.70 0.73
CA VAL A 63 -5.03 -6.85 -0.08
C VAL A 63 -4.16 -6.33 -1.21
N SER A 64 -3.05 -7.03 -1.47
CA SER A 64 -2.15 -6.71 -2.56
C SER A 64 -1.90 -7.92 -3.47
N GLY A 65 -1.91 -7.67 -4.77
CA GLY A 65 -1.45 -8.62 -5.78
C GLY A 65 -0.11 -8.19 -6.37
N SER A 66 0.83 -9.13 -6.48
CA SER A 66 2.20 -8.86 -6.94
C SER A 66 2.65 -9.82 -8.03
N GLU A 67 3.65 -9.40 -8.80
CA GLU A 67 4.36 -10.25 -9.76
C GLU A 67 5.17 -11.39 -9.11
N ASP A 68 5.29 -11.42 -7.78
CA ASP A 68 5.88 -12.55 -7.08
C ASP A 68 4.95 -13.77 -6.98
N SER A 69 3.85 -13.76 -7.73
CA SER A 69 2.83 -14.82 -7.75
C SER A 69 2.12 -15.02 -6.41
N THR A 70 2.14 -14.01 -5.52
CA THR A 70 1.42 -14.05 -4.24
C THR A 70 0.38 -12.95 -4.13
N ILE A 71 -0.65 -13.28 -3.35
CA ILE A 71 -1.57 -12.31 -2.76
C ILE A 71 -1.19 -12.20 -1.29
N LYS A 72 -1.14 -10.98 -0.76
CA LYS A 72 -0.94 -10.73 0.67
C LYS A 72 -2.11 -9.94 1.24
N ILE A 73 -2.49 -10.27 2.47
CA ILE A 73 -3.49 -9.56 3.26
C ILE A 73 -2.75 -8.89 4.40
N TRP A 74 -3.05 -7.62 4.64
CA TRP A 74 -2.39 -6.78 5.63
C TRP A 74 -3.44 -6.25 6.59
N ASN A 75 -3.29 -6.57 7.86
CA ASN A 75 -4.07 -5.98 8.92
C ASN A 75 -3.40 -4.66 9.32
N LEU A 76 -4.12 -3.56 9.08
CA LEU A 76 -3.58 -2.22 9.28
C LEU A 76 -3.63 -1.75 10.75
N GLU A 77 -4.35 -2.45 11.63
CA GLU A 77 -4.41 -2.11 13.06
C GLU A 77 -3.12 -2.53 13.78
N ASN A 78 -2.54 -3.65 13.39
CA ASN A 78 -1.32 -4.20 13.99
C ASN A 78 -0.08 -4.09 13.08
N GLY A 79 -0.26 -3.71 11.82
CA GLY A 79 0.82 -3.55 10.85
C GLY A 79 1.44 -4.86 10.35
N SER A 80 0.69 -5.97 10.43
CA SER A 80 1.12 -7.32 9.98
C SER A 80 0.43 -7.79 8.72
#